data_AF-A0A6J3QSN4-F1
#
_entry.id   AF-A0A6J3QSN4-F1
#
_cell.length_a   1.000
_cell.length_b   1.000
_cell.length_c   1.000
_cell.angle_alpha   90.00
_cell.angle_beta   90.00
_cell.angle_gamma   90.00
#
_symmetry.space_group_name_H-M   'P 1'
#
loop_
_entity.id
_entity.type
_entity.pdbx_description
1 polymer ?
#
loop_
_entity_poly.entity_id
_entity_poly.type
_entity_poly.pdbx_seq_one_letter_code
_entity_poly.pdbx_strand_id
1 'polypeptide(L)'
;MPPFTYLIIFHSSPQVPDEEVCGCPLVKNVFEPTGNFCCLPKRLCNHHYCWEKLRRAEVDLERVRMLLKLEELVEQEHKVRTAMKNRAGLLALMLHQTTQHDPLTTDLRSRVDS
;
A
#
# COMPACT_ATOMS: atom_id res chain seq x y z
N MET A 1 -3.34 -16.78 -7.95
CA MET A 1 -3.34 -15.32 -8.21
C MET A 1 -1.91 -14.95 -8.56
N PRO A 2 -1.61 -14.61 -9.82
CA PRO A 2 -0.23 -14.48 -10.25
C PRO A 2 0.41 -13.25 -9.57
N PRO A 3 1.67 -13.36 -9.11
CA PRO A 3 2.34 -12.27 -8.43
C PRO A 3 2.70 -11.21 -9.47
N PHE A 4 2.25 -9.99 -9.20
CA PHE A 4 2.95 -8.75 -9.51
C PHE A 4 3.83 -8.77 -10.77
N THR A 5 3.23 -8.29 -11.85
CA THR A 5 3.84 -7.77 -13.08
C THR A 5 4.84 -6.62 -12.87
N TYR A 6 5.52 -6.55 -11.72
CA TYR A 6 6.73 -5.75 -11.50
C TYR A 6 7.93 -6.44 -12.15
N LEU A 7 7.77 -6.88 -13.41
CA LEU A 7 8.90 -6.93 -14.30
C LEU A 7 9.25 -5.46 -14.51
N ILE A 8 10.39 -5.07 -13.93
CA ILE A 8 11.16 -3.91 -14.33
C ILE A 8 11.15 -3.92 -15.86
N ILE A 9 10.30 -3.07 -16.46
CA ILE A 9 10.45 -2.73 -17.86
C ILE A 9 11.71 -1.90 -17.90
N PHE A 10 12.85 -2.59 -18.01
CA PHE A 10 14.08 -2.07 -18.57
C PHE A 10 13.78 -1.85 -20.06
N HIS A 11 12.85 -0.95 -20.35
CA HIS A 11 12.56 -0.51 -21.70
C HIS A 11 13.78 0.29 -22.07
N SER A 12 14.60 -0.23 -22.98
CA SER A 12 15.55 0.59 -23.72
C SER A 12 14.83 1.87 -24.09
N SER A 13 15.30 3.00 -23.57
CA SER A 13 14.66 4.28 -23.85
C SER A 13 14.71 4.46 -25.36
N PRO A 14 13.56 4.49 -26.06
CA PRO A 14 13.56 4.72 -27.50
C PRO A 14 14.26 6.05 -27.77
N GLN A 15 14.95 6.15 -28.90
CA GLN A 15 15.55 7.42 -29.32
C GLN A 15 14.44 8.47 -29.34
N VAL A 16 14.71 9.60 -28.68
CA VAL A 16 13.78 10.74 -28.61
C VAL A 16 13.49 11.19 -30.04
N PRO A 17 12.24 11.10 -30.52
CA PRO A 17 11.90 11.62 -31.83
C PRO A 17 12.13 13.14 -31.85
N ASP A 18 12.55 13.67 -32.99
CA ASP A 18 12.96 15.08 -33.12
C ASP A 18 11.84 16.10 -32.80
N GLU A 19 10.59 15.66 -32.85
CA GLU A 19 9.39 16.44 -32.56
C GLU A 19 8.95 16.37 -31.09
N GLU A 20 9.61 15.55 -30.26
CA GLU A 20 9.24 15.42 -28.85
C GLU A 20 9.48 16.75 -28.14
N VAL A 21 8.42 17.31 -27.56
CA VAL A 21 8.50 18.51 -26.72
C VAL A 21 8.95 18.16 -25.32
N CYS A 22 9.50 19.14 -24.60
CA CYS A 22 9.90 18.97 -23.21
C CYS A 22 8.73 18.51 -22.33
N GLY A 23 7.60 19.22 -22.35
CA GLY A 23 6.41 18.84 -21.58
C GLY A 23 6.52 19.04 -20.07
N CYS A 24 7.58 19.68 -19.55
CA CYS A 24 7.67 19.96 -18.12
C CYS A 24 6.54 20.89 -17.66
N PRO A 25 5.78 20.56 -16.60
CA PRO A 25 4.75 21.44 -16.05
C PRO A 25 5.36 22.75 -15.56
N LEU A 26 4.84 23.87 -16.06
CA LEU A 26 5.28 25.19 -15.62
C LEU A 26 4.59 25.55 -14.29
N VAL A 27 5.38 26.02 -13.34
CA VAL A 27 4.91 26.41 -12.01
C VAL A 27 5.15 27.89 -11.77
N LYS A 28 4.20 28.54 -11.09
CA LYS A 28 4.37 29.89 -10.56
C LYS A 28 4.83 29.77 -9.10
N ASN A 29 5.81 30.58 -8.71
CA ASN A 29 6.36 30.56 -7.35
C ASN A 29 6.75 29.14 -6.87
N VAL A 30 7.28 28.29 -7.77
CA VAL A 30 7.74 26.91 -7.53
C VAL A 30 6.65 25.88 -7.19
N PHE A 31 5.54 26.30 -6.57
CA PHE A 31 4.53 25.38 -6.03
C PHE A 31 3.18 25.43 -6.74
N GLU A 32 2.84 26.53 -7.42
CA GLU A 32 1.52 26.69 -8.02
C GLU A 32 1.52 26.17 -9.46
N PRO A 33 0.79 25.09 -9.77
CA PRO A 33 0.69 24.61 -11.14
C PRO A 33 -0.03 25.65 -11.99
N THR A 34 0.58 26.05 -13.10
CA THR A 34 -0.03 27.03 -14.02
C THR A 34 -0.99 26.38 -15.02
N GLY A 35 -1.03 25.05 -15.09
CA GLY A 35 -1.74 24.30 -16.13
C GLY A 35 -1.04 24.30 -17.50
N ASN A 36 0.05 25.07 -17.64
CA ASN A 36 0.83 25.15 -18.86
C ASN A 36 2.04 24.20 -18.82
N PHE A 37 2.54 23.83 -19.99
CA PHE A 37 3.68 22.93 -20.15
C PHE A 37 4.75 23.59 -21.03
N CYS A 38 6.01 23.18 -20.84
CA CYS A 38 7.10 23.61 -21.69
C CYS A 38 6.96 23.02 -23.11
N CYS A 39 6.74 23.87 -24.11
CA CYS A 39 6.58 23.47 -25.51
C CYS A 39 7.90 23.44 -26.32
N LEU A 40 9.04 23.76 -25.70
CA LEU A 40 10.33 23.70 -26.40
C LEU A 40 10.64 22.27 -26.84
N PRO A 41 11.24 22.06 -28.03
CA PRO A 41 11.76 20.75 -28.41
C PRO A 41 12.71 20.23 -27.33
N LYS A 42 12.57 18.95 -26.98
CA LYS A 42 13.29 18.31 -25.87
C LYS A 42 14.81 18.45 -26.02
N ARG A 43 15.33 18.39 -27.25
CA ARG A 43 16.74 18.60 -27.60
C ARG A 43 17.26 20.03 -27.39
N LEU A 44 16.37 21.02 -27.35
CA LEU A 44 16.72 22.45 -27.17
C LEU A 44 16.42 22.95 -25.75
N CYS A 45 15.67 22.21 -24.95
CA CYS A 45 15.26 22.61 -23.61
C CYS A 45 16.35 22.33 -22.57
N ASN A 46 17.21 23.31 -22.31
CA ASN A 46 18.24 23.21 -21.27
C ASN A 46 17.72 23.48 -19.85
N HIS A 47 16.58 24.14 -19.72
CA HIS A 47 16.04 24.52 -18.40
C HIS A 47 15.48 23.33 -17.62
N HIS A 48 14.83 22.39 -18.31
CA HIS A 48 14.20 21.20 -17.72
C HIS A 48 14.94 19.92 -18.11
N TYR A 49 16.26 19.94 -17.94
CA TYR A 49 17.12 18.83 -18.35
C TYR A 49 16.69 17.52 -17.70
N CYS A 50 16.38 16.51 -18.53
CA CYS A 50 15.97 15.18 -18.08
C CYS A 50 14.80 15.15 -17.08
N TRP A 51 13.92 16.16 -17.04
CA TRP A 51 12.88 16.27 -16.02
C TRP A 51 11.97 15.05 -15.93
N GLU A 52 11.62 14.41 -17.06
CA GLU A 52 10.81 13.18 -17.07
C GLU A 52 11.50 12.03 -16.35
N LYS A 53 12.82 11.89 -16.52
CA LYS A 53 13.59 10.83 -15.84
C LYS A 53 13.61 11.10 -14.34
N LEU A 54 13.83 12.34 -13.93
CA LEU A 54 13.81 12.75 -12.52
C LEU A 54 12.43 12.55 -11.90
N ARG A 55 11.36 13.01 -12.58
CA ARG A 55 9.99 12.85 -12.12
C ARG A 55 9.58 11.38 -12.03
N ARG A 56 9.99 10.55 -12.98
CA ARG A 56 9.76 9.10 -12.94
C ARG A 56 10.47 8.47 -11.75
N ALA A 57 11.74 8.82 -11.51
CA ALA A 57 12.49 8.31 -10.36
C ALA A 57 11.85 8.69 -9.02
N GLU A 58 11.34 9.92 -8.88
CA GLU A 58 10.61 10.37 -7.69
C GLU A 58 9.33 9.54 -7.46
N VAL A 59 8.49 9.38 -8.48
CA VAL A 59 7.26 8.58 -8.40
C VAL A 59 7.58 7.11 -8.12
N ASP A 60 8.63 6.57 -8.73
CA ASP A 60 9.07 5.19 -8.50
C ASP A 60 9.54 4.99 -7.05
N LEU A 61 10.26 5.96 -6.49
CA LEU A 61 10.68 5.94 -5.08
C LEU A 61 9.48 5.96 -4.13
N GLU A 62 8.48 6.82 -4.39
CA GLU A 62 7.24 6.84 -3.63
C GLU A 62 6.51 5.50 -3.71
N ARG A 63 6.43 4.91 -4.90
CA ARG A 63 5.82 3.60 -5.10
C ARG A 63 6.51 2.53 -4.26
N VAL A 64 7.85 2.48 -4.27
CA VAL A 64 8.63 1.53 -3.47
C VAL A 64 8.38 1.73 -1.97
N ARG A 65 8.37 2.99 -1.50
CA ARG A 65 8.06 3.29 -0.09
C ARG A 65 6.68 2.77 0.31
N MET A 66 5.66 3.00 -0.53
CA MET A 66 4.31 2.53 -0.26
C MET A 66 4.20 1.01 -0.30
N LEU A 67 4.91 0.34 -1.21
CA LEU A 67 4.98 -1.12 -1.26
C LEU A 67 5.58 -1.71 0.01
N LEU A 68 6.71 -1.17 0.48
CA LEU A 68 7.34 -1.63 1.72
C LEU A 68 6.40 -1.43 2.93
N LYS A 69 5.65 -0.32 2.96
CA LYS A 69 4.67 -0.11 4.02
C LYS A 69 3.51 -1.11 3.95
N LEU A 70 3.05 -1.45 2.75
CA LEU A 70 2.01 -2.45 2.55
C LEU A 70 2.47 -3.83 3.03
N GLU A 71 3.70 -4.23 2.69
CA GLU A 71 4.30 -5.49 3.16
C GLU A 71 4.37 -5.56 4.69
N GLU A 72 4.80 -4.48 5.34
CA GLU A 72 4.83 -4.38 6.81
C GLU A 72 3.44 -4.59 7.42
N LEU A 73 2.42 -3.93 6.87
CA LEU A 73 1.04 -4.00 7.35
C LEU A 73 0.43 -5.39 7.13
N VAL A 74 0.69 -6.02 5.99
CA VAL A 74 0.23 -7.38 5.69
C VAL A 74 0.85 -8.38 6.67
N GLU A 75 2.14 -8.23 6.98
CA GLU A 75 2.81 -9.07 7.96
C GLU A 75 2.24 -8.87 9.38
N GLN A 76 1.95 -7.61 9.76
CA GLN A 76 1.29 -7.30 11.04
C GLN A 76 -0.11 -7.92 11.12
N GLU A 77 -0.90 -7.81 10.05
CA GLU A 77 -2.21 -8.42 9.98
C GLU A 77 -2.13 -9.94 10.13
N HIS A 78 -1.18 -10.58 9.43
CA HIS A 78 -0.97 -12.02 9.54
C HIS A 78 -0.67 -12.45 10.97
N LYS A 79 0.23 -11.74 11.68
CA LYS A 79 0.56 -11.99 13.09
C LYS A 79 -0.67 -11.90 13.99
N VAL A 80 -1.49 -10.86 13.84
CA VAL A 80 -2.71 -10.66 14.63
C VAL A 80 -3.71 -11.78 14.35
N ARG A 81 -3.97 -12.10 13.08
CA ARG A 81 -4.90 -13.18 12.69
C ARG A 81 -4.46 -14.54 13.24
N THR A 82 -3.16 -14.85 13.19
CA THR A 82 -2.61 -16.08 13.75
C THR A 82 -2.74 -16.12 15.27
N ALA A 83 -2.44 -15.01 15.96
CA ALA A 83 -2.63 -14.91 17.41
C ALA A 83 -4.09 -15.11 17.83
N MET A 84 -5.05 -14.53 17.08
CA MET A 84 -6.48 -14.74 17.31
C MET A 84 -6.89 -16.20 17.14
N LYS A 85 -6.44 -16.86 16.06
CA LYS A 85 -6.70 -18.30 15.82
C LYS A 85 -6.17 -19.18 16.94
N ASN A 86 -4.93 -18.92 17.39
CA ASN A 86 -4.31 -19.67 18.49
C ASN A 86 -5.11 -19.54 19.80
N ARG A 87 -5.60 -18.33 20.11
CA ARG A 87 -6.45 -18.09 21.29
C ARG A 87 -7.80 -18.81 21.19
N ALA A 88 -8.45 -18.77 20.03
CA ALA A 88 -9.71 -19.47 19.80
C ALA A 88 -9.55 -20.99 19.97
N GLY A 89 -8.44 -21.56 19.48
CA GLY A 89 -8.11 -22.97 19.68
C GLY A 89 -7.94 -23.35 21.15
N LEU A 90 -7.27 -22.51 21.95
CA LEU A 90 -7.12 -22.74 23.40
C LEU A 90 -8.47 -22.68 24.14
N LEU A 91 -9.31 -21.69 23.84
CA LEU A 91 -10.65 -21.60 24.47
C LEU A 91 -11.48 -22.85 24.17
N ALA A 92 -11.42 -23.38 22.95
CA ALA A 92 -12.10 -24.62 22.60
C ALA A 92 -11.63 -25.81 23.45
N LEU A 93 -10.32 -25.92 23.72
CA LEU A 93 -9.76 -26.95 24.60
C LEU A 93 -10.22 -26.74 26.06
N MET A 94 -10.18 -25.51 26.57
CA MET A 94 -10.62 -25.20 27.93
C MET A 94 -12.12 -25.48 28.13
N LEU A 95 -12.94 -25.29 27.10
CA LEU A 95 -14.39 -25.50 27.14
C LEU A 95 -14.82 -26.92 26.75
N HIS A 96 -13.90 -27.78 26.31
CA HIS A 96 -14.23 -29.18 25.98
C HIS A 96 -14.76 -29.94 27.20
N GLN A 97 -14.37 -29.52 28.41
CA GLN A 97 -14.92 -30.01 29.67
C GLN A 97 -15.12 -28.85 30.64
N THR A 98 -16.37 -28.44 30.83
CA THR A 98 -16.73 -27.48 31.88
C THR A 98 -17.12 -28.26 33.14
N THR A 99 -16.30 -28.17 34.19
CA THR A 99 -16.62 -28.73 35.50
C THR A 99 -17.40 -27.71 36.32
N GLN A 100 -18.63 -28.03 36.69
CA GLN A 100 -19.42 -27.20 37.58
C GLN A 100 -18.86 -27.33 39.01
N HIS A 101 -18.27 -26.26 39.54
CA HIS A 101 -17.64 -26.27 40.87
C HIS A 101 -18.61 -25.93 42.01
N ASP A 102 -19.78 -25.37 41.70
CA ASP A 102 -20.84 -25.06 42.68
C ASP A 102 -22.14 -25.83 42.35
N PRO A 103 -22.61 -26.74 43.22
CA PRO A 103 -23.83 -27.50 43.00
C PRO A 103 -25.12 -26.66 43.06
N LEU A 104 -25.09 -25.40 43.51
CA LEU A 104 -26.28 -24.54 43.56
C LEU A 104 -26.52 -23.68 42.30
N THR A 105 -25.54 -23.53 41.42
CA THR A 105 -25.64 -22.62 40.26
C THR A 105 -25.92 -23.38 38.97
N THR A 106 -27.04 -24.09 38.90
CA THR A 106 -27.36 -24.95 37.74
C THR A 106 -27.96 -24.18 36.56
N ASP A 107 -28.44 -22.94 36.76
CA ASP A 107 -28.84 -22.07 35.65
C ASP A 107 -28.90 -20.59 36.07
N LEU A 108 -28.12 -19.72 35.43
CA LEU A 108 -28.21 -18.25 35.60
C LEU A 108 -29.32 -17.64 34.71
N ARG A 109 -30.02 -18.46 33.92
CA ARG A 109 -31.20 -18.07 33.13
C ARG A 109 -32.51 -18.43 33.81
N SER A 110 -32.56 -18.41 35.14
CA SER A 110 -33.83 -18.54 35.85
C SER A 110 -34.78 -17.44 35.38
N ARG A 111 -35.73 -17.83 34.52
CA ARG A 111 -36.91 -17.03 34.23
C ARG A 111 -37.60 -16.83 35.57
N VAL A 112 -37.74 -15.57 35.96
CA VAL A 112 -38.67 -15.17 37.02
C VAL A 112 -40.06 -15.49 36.50
N ASP A 113 -40.58 -16.65 36.86
CA ASP A 113 -41.98 -17.01 36.73
C ASP A 113 -42.48 -17.39 38.13
N SER A 114 -43.01 -16.40 38.86
CA SER A 114 -44.15 -16.43 39.83
C SER A 114 -44.07 -15.28 40.84
#